data_AF-A0A534A2M2-F1
#
_entry.id   AF-A0A534A2M2-F1
#
_cell.length_a   1.000
_cell.length_b   1.000
_cell.length_c   1.000
_cell.angle_alpha   90.00
_cell.angle_beta   90.00
_cell.angle_gamma   90.00
#
_symmetry.space_group_name_H-M   'P 1'
#
loop_
_entity.id
_entity.type
_entity.pdbx_description
1 polymer ?
#
loop_
_entity_poly.entity_id
_entity_poly.type
_entity_poly.pdbx_seq_one_letter_code
_entity_poly.pdbx_strand_id
1 'polypeptide(L)'
;MGVLLLQPTTTAQWQSLVKDAESSSNLRLNNELENYLVFLLGYYNHRPDIASSVLAKEFLTGMTERYSRKRECLREVGDKCLLFAGFFPGQAEKKHVKIQYFIELGQSAYIQVASLSKAASAALYNALSYDFISLMEILHTIRGFSDPANDLTPLQALELWTDVKSQRALKVLRRHTSYAVFTGSRLKH
;
A
#
# COMPACT_ATOMS: atom_id res chain seq x y z
N MET A 1 -6.12 28.55 -4.36
CA MET A 1 -5.02 28.40 -5.33
C MET A 1 -3.81 27.88 -4.56
N GLY A 2 -3.47 26.60 -4.72
CA GLY A 2 -2.30 26.01 -4.06
C GLY A 2 -1.04 26.33 -4.86
N VAL A 3 -0.06 26.95 -4.22
CA VAL A 3 1.27 27.17 -4.80
C VAL A 3 1.91 25.79 -4.98
N LEU A 4 2.05 25.34 -6.23
CA LEU A 4 2.91 24.22 -6.58
C LEU A 4 4.35 24.64 -6.30
N LEU A 5 4.82 24.39 -5.08
CA LEU A 5 6.24 24.45 -4.75
C LEU A 5 6.93 23.30 -5.49
N LEU A 6 7.37 23.56 -6.72
CA LEU A 6 8.19 22.65 -7.50
C LEU A 6 9.49 22.41 -6.74
N GLN A 7 9.53 21.35 -5.94
CA GLN A 7 10.76 20.93 -5.29
C GLN A 7 11.78 20.48 -6.36
N PRO A 8 13.09 20.73 -6.14
CA PRO A 8 14.11 20.64 -7.18
C PRO A 8 14.37 19.22 -7.70
N THR A 9 13.84 18.18 -7.05
CA THR A 9 14.00 16.78 -7.46
C THR A 9 12.71 15.99 -7.32
N THR A 10 12.52 14.96 -8.15
CA THR A 10 11.38 14.03 -8.08
C THR A 10 11.25 13.39 -6.69
N THR A 11 12.37 13.08 -6.04
CA THR A 11 12.40 12.53 -4.67
C THR A 11 11.77 13.49 -3.66
N ALA A 12 12.09 14.77 -3.79
CA ALA A 12 11.60 15.80 -2.88
C ALA A 12 10.09 16.06 -3.08
N GLN A 13 9.59 15.92 -4.32
CA GLN A 13 8.15 15.92 -4.61
C GLN A 13 7.43 14.74 -3.96
N TRP A 14 7.97 13.52 -4.08
CA TRP A 14 7.40 12.34 -3.41
C TRP A 14 7.42 12.48 -1.89
N GLN A 15 8.49 13.02 -1.32
CA GLN A 15 8.58 13.26 0.11
C GLN A 15 7.52 14.26 0.59
N SER A 16 7.28 15.34 -0.16
CA SER A 16 6.19 16.28 0.15
C SER A 16 4.83 15.57 0.15
N LEU A 17 4.53 14.78 -0.88
CA LEU A 17 3.27 14.07 -1.00
C LEU A 17 3.05 13.06 0.13
N VAL A 18 4.09 12.33 0.54
CA VAL A 18 4.00 11.39 1.67
C VAL A 18 3.69 12.15 2.97
N LYS A 19 4.37 13.27 3.24
CA LYS A 19 4.13 14.09 4.44
C LYS A 19 2.74 14.73 4.47
N ASP A 20 2.27 15.21 3.32
CA ASP A 20 0.92 15.75 3.19
C ASP A 20 -0.14 14.66 3.45
N ALA A 21 0.14 13.43 2.99
CA ALA A 21 -0.73 12.27 3.20
C ALA A 21 -0.74 11.79 4.65
N GLU A 22 0.41 11.75 5.33
CA GLU A 22 0.51 11.48 6.78
C GLU A 22 -0.36 12.47 7.56
N SER A 23 -0.19 13.76 7.28
CA SER A 23 -0.95 14.84 7.92
C SER A 23 -2.45 14.71 7.67
N SER A 24 -2.88 14.38 6.45
CA SER A 24 -4.29 14.26 6.07
C SER A 24 -4.97 12.98 6.60
N SER A 25 -4.18 11.93 6.82
CA SER A 25 -4.66 10.63 7.31
C SER A 25 -4.63 10.51 8.83
N ASN A 26 -3.95 11.42 9.54
CA ASN A 26 -3.58 11.28 10.96
C ASN A 26 -2.74 10.02 11.24
N LEU A 27 -1.95 9.59 10.25
CA LEU A 27 -0.98 8.52 10.38
C LEU A 27 0.42 9.13 10.37
N ARG A 28 1.35 8.48 11.07
CA ARG A 28 2.76 8.86 11.06
C ARG A 28 3.62 7.62 10.91
N LEU A 29 4.27 7.51 9.77
CA LEU A 29 5.28 6.52 9.50
C LEU A 29 6.55 6.88 10.28
N ASN A 30 7.34 5.88 10.61
CA ASN A 30 8.71 6.14 11.06
C ASN A 30 9.56 6.59 9.86
N ASN A 31 10.71 7.20 10.15
CA ASN A 31 11.60 7.74 9.10
C ASN A 31 12.06 6.68 8.09
N GLU A 32 12.26 5.42 8.52
CA GLU A 32 12.73 4.35 7.62
C GLU A 32 11.63 3.95 6.61
N LEU A 33 10.39 3.83 7.08
CA LEU A 33 9.22 3.53 6.25
C LEU A 33 8.86 4.70 5.30
N GLU A 34 8.93 5.95 5.78
CA GLU A 34 8.77 7.14 4.93
C GLU A 34 9.78 7.11 3.78
N ASN A 35 11.07 6.97 4.10
CA ASN A 35 12.14 6.94 3.11
C ASN A 35 12.00 5.78 2.13
N TYR A 36 11.61 4.59 2.62
CA TYR A 36 11.36 3.43 1.76
C TYR A 36 10.21 3.69 0.80
N LEU A 37 9.11 4.27 1.28
CA LEU A 37 7.95 4.57 0.45
C LEU A 37 8.26 5.60 -0.63
N VAL A 38 9.01 6.66 -0.28
CA VAL A 38 9.49 7.66 -1.23
C VAL A 38 10.36 7.03 -2.32
N PHE A 39 11.29 6.14 -1.95
CA PHE A 39 12.13 5.42 -2.90
C PHE A 39 11.30 4.51 -3.82
N LEU A 40 10.36 3.75 -3.24
CA LEU A 40 9.47 2.85 -3.97
C LEU A 40 8.64 3.60 -5.01
N LEU A 41 8.04 4.75 -4.65
CA LEU A 41 7.29 5.59 -5.57
C LEU A 41 8.17 6.12 -6.71
N GLY A 42 9.38 6.61 -6.40
CA GLY A 42 10.34 7.05 -7.41
C GLY A 42 10.76 5.94 -8.37
N TYR A 43 11.01 4.74 -7.85
CA TYR A 43 11.46 3.58 -8.62
C TYR A 43 10.38 3.08 -9.62
N TYR A 44 9.12 3.02 -9.18
CA TYR A 44 8.03 2.50 -10.00
C TYR A 44 7.32 3.56 -10.86
N ASN A 45 7.65 4.84 -10.71
CA ASN A 45 7.07 5.93 -11.50
C ASN A 45 7.21 5.73 -13.03
N HIS A 46 8.25 5.02 -13.47
CA HIS A 46 8.54 4.80 -14.90
C HIS A 46 8.35 3.34 -15.33
N ARG A 47 7.57 2.55 -14.59
CA ARG A 47 7.38 1.11 -14.82
C ARG A 47 5.91 0.72 -14.95
N PRO A 48 5.27 1.03 -16.09
CA PRO A 48 3.86 0.65 -16.32
C PRO A 48 3.68 -0.87 -16.48
N ASP A 49 4.75 -1.60 -16.79
CA ASP A 49 4.79 -3.05 -16.96
C ASP A 49 4.34 -3.82 -15.71
N ILE A 50 4.45 -3.21 -14.53
CA ILE A 50 4.04 -3.84 -13.27
C ILE A 50 2.59 -4.30 -13.30
N ALA A 51 1.69 -3.63 -14.04
CA ALA A 51 0.27 -3.98 -14.11
C ALA A 51 0.02 -5.40 -14.66
N SER A 52 0.94 -5.91 -15.48
CA SER A 52 0.87 -7.25 -16.07
C SER A 52 1.31 -8.36 -15.10
N SER A 53 1.90 -8.01 -13.95
CA SER A 53 2.46 -8.95 -12.97
C SER A 53 1.44 -9.97 -12.46
N VAL A 54 1.89 -11.21 -12.27
CA VAL A 54 1.10 -12.31 -11.69
C VAL A 54 1.75 -12.68 -10.36
N LEU A 55 1.37 -11.93 -9.33
CA LEU A 55 2.13 -11.86 -8.07
C LEU A 55 2.23 -13.20 -7.33
N ALA A 56 1.18 -14.03 -7.31
CA ALA A 56 1.28 -15.39 -6.75
C ALA A 56 2.34 -16.24 -7.48
N LYS A 57 2.39 -16.17 -8.81
CA LYS A 57 3.39 -16.91 -9.59
C LYS A 57 4.79 -16.39 -9.29
N GLU A 58 4.97 -15.08 -9.28
CA GLU A 58 6.25 -14.44 -8.95
C GLU A 58 6.71 -14.78 -7.53
N PHE A 59 5.79 -14.83 -6.56
CA PHE A 59 6.08 -15.25 -5.18
C PHE A 59 6.57 -16.71 -5.14
N LEU A 60 5.83 -17.63 -5.77
CA LEU A 60 6.18 -19.05 -5.80
C LEU A 60 7.51 -19.29 -6.52
N THR A 61 7.74 -18.63 -7.66
CA THR A 61 9.02 -18.69 -8.37
C THR A 61 10.15 -18.12 -7.49
N GLY A 62 9.96 -16.95 -6.88
CA GLY A 62 10.93 -16.34 -5.97
C GLY A 62 11.28 -17.25 -4.79
N MET A 63 10.33 -18.02 -4.27
CA MET A 63 10.57 -18.99 -3.20
C MET A 63 11.53 -20.12 -3.59
N THR A 64 11.63 -20.45 -4.88
CA THR A 64 12.52 -21.49 -5.43
C THR A 64 13.91 -20.98 -5.84
N GLU A 65 14.13 -19.67 -5.83
CA GLU A 65 15.39 -19.06 -6.25
C GLU A 65 16.53 -19.28 -5.23
N ARG A 66 17.77 -19.07 -5.70
CA ARG A 66 18.96 -19.06 -4.83
C ARG A 66 18.92 -17.86 -3.88
N TYR A 67 19.51 -18.00 -2.70
CA TYR A 67 19.39 -17.05 -1.57
C TYR A 67 19.40 -15.56 -1.93
N SER A 68 20.41 -15.07 -2.66
CA SER A 68 20.53 -13.65 -3.03
C SER A 68 19.41 -13.18 -3.95
N ARG A 69 19.05 -14.00 -4.95
CA ARG A 69 17.99 -13.70 -5.90
C ARG A 69 16.61 -13.87 -5.30
N LYS A 70 16.43 -14.87 -4.44
CA LYS A 70 15.21 -15.11 -3.67
C LYS A 70 14.81 -13.90 -2.85
N ARG A 71 15.76 -13.31 -2.10
CA ARG A 71 15.50 -12.08 -1.33
C ARG A 71 14.98 -10.95 -2.22
N GLU A 72 15.64 -10.72 -3.35
CA GLU A 72 15.28 -9.63 -4.26
C GLU A 72 13.92 -9.84 -4.93
N CYS A 73 13.66 -11.05 -5.44
CA CYS A 73 12.36 -11.38 -6.04
C CYS A 73 11.22 -11.23 -5.04
N LEU A 74 11.41 -11.65 -3.78
CA LEU A 74 10.38 -11.51 -2.75
C LEU A 74 10.20 -10.04 -2.33
N ARG A 75 11.26 -9.23 -2.32
CA ARG A 75 11.17 -7.78 -2.10
C ARG A 75 10.32 -7.12 -3.18
N GLU A 76 10.58 -7.44 -4.44
CA GLU A 76 9.80 -6.92 -5.56
C GLU A 76 8.32 -7.34 -5.50
N VAL A 77 8.03 -8.58 -5.10
CA VAL A 77 6.64 -9.02 -4.88
C VAL A 77 5.98 -8.19 -3.79
N GLY A 78 6.65 -7.96 -2.65
CA GLY A 78 6.15 -7.10 -1.58
C GLY A 78 5.84 -5.68 -2.05
N ASP A 79 6.78 -5.07 -2.77
CA ASP A 79 6.63 -3.70 -3.29
C ASP A 79 5.47 -3.58 -4.29
N LYS A 80 5.34 -4.55 -5.21
CA LYS A 80 4.23 -4.59 -6.17
C LYS A 80 2.89 -4.81 -5.47
N CYS A 81 2.84 -5.68 -4.46
CA CYS A 81 1.64 -5.89 -3.65
C CYS A 81 1.22 -4.58 -2.96
N LEU A 82 2.16 -3.84 -2.38
CA LEU A 82 1.89 -2.56 -1.72
C LEU A 82 1.35 -1.52 -2.72
N LEU A 83 1.93 -1.44 -3.92
CA LEU A 83 1.43 -0.58 -4.99
C LEU A 83 0.04 -0.98 -5.48
N PHE A 84 -0.22 -2.27 -5.66
CA PHE A 84 -1.54 -2.75 -6.10
C PHE A 84 -2.60 -2.52 -5.04
N ALA A 85 -2.28 -2.72 -3.76
CA ALA A 85 -3.20 -2.46 -2.68
C ALA A 85 -3.44 -0.95 -2.49
N GLY A 86 -2.40 -0.12 -2.47
CA GLY A 86 -2.49 1.29 -2.06
C GLY A 86 -2.62 2.32 -3.20
N PHE A 87 -1.98 2.10 -4.34
CA PHE A 87 -1.92 3.10 -5.41
C PHE A 87 -2.74 2.70 -6.65
N PHE A 88 -2.89 1.40 -6.90
CA PHE A 88 -3.63 0.86 -8.05
C PHE A 88 -4.70 -0.18 -7.66
N PRO A 89 -5.63 0.14 -6.72
CA PRO A 89 -6.61 -0.84 -6.21
C PRO A 89 -7.52 -1.44 -7.28
N GLY A 90 -7.75 -0.75 -8.42
CA GLY A 90 -8.48 -1.29 -9.56
C GLY A 90 -7.83 -2.52 -10.21
N GLN A 91 -6.57 -2.84 -9.89
CA GLN A 91 -5.94 -4.09 -10.29
C GLN A 91 -6.58 -5.31 -9.63
N ALA A 92 -7.18 -5.16 -8.44
CA ALA A 92 -7.92 -6.21 -7.76
C ALA A 92 -9.13 -6.65 -8.60
N GLU A 93 -9.92 -5.67 -9.05
CA GLU A 93 -11.09 -5.88 -9.91
C GLU A 93 -10.70 -6.55 -11.24
N LYS A 94 -9.67 -6.02 -11.92
CA LYS A 94 -9.19 -6.59 -13.20
C LYS A 94 -8.68 -8.03 -13.07
N LYS A 95 -8.18 -8.41 -11.89
CA LYS A 95 -7.64 -9.76 -11.63
C LYS A 95 -8.65 -10.64 -10.89
N HIS A 96 -9.89 -10.18 -10.67
CA HIS A 96 -10.93 -10.90 -9.94
C HIS A 96 -10.50 -11.40 -8.55
N VAL A 97 -9.73 -10.58 -7.83
CA VAL A 97 -9.29 -10.84 -6.46
C VAL A 97 -9.66 -9.66 -5.56
N LYS A 98 -9.72 -9.91 -4.25
CA LYS A 98 -9.85 -8.86 -3.24
C LYS A 98 -8.56 -8.05 -3.10
N ILE A 99 -8.63 -6.81 -2.63
CA ILE A 99 -7.47 -6.03 -2.19
C ILE A 99 -6.74 -6.75 -1.04
N GLN A 100 -7.50 -7.42 -0.16
CA GLN A 100 -6.94 -8.22 0.95
C GLN A 100 -5.91 -9.26 0.49
N TYR A 101 -6.09 -9.84 -0.70
CA TYR A 101 -5.13 -10.79 -1.27
C TYR A 101 -3.74 -10.16 -1.46
N PHE A 102 -3.67 -8.92 -1.95
CA PHE A 102 -2.39 -8.23 -2.10
C PHE A 102 -1.78 -7.87 -0.75
N ILE A 103 -2.62 -7.53 0.25
CA ILE A 103 -2.15 -7.26 1.62
C ILE A 103 -1.46 -8.51 2.19
N GLU A 104 -2.14 -9.65 2.20
CA GLU A 104 -1.62 -10.89 2.78
C GLU A 104 -0.37 -11.40 2.06
N LEU A 105 -0.39 -11.35 0.71
CA LEU A 105 0.76 -11.77 -0.09
C LEU A 105 1.96 -10.85 0.12
N GLY A 106 1.74 -9.53 0.17
CA GLY A 106 2.79 -8.54 0.39
C GLY A 106 3.41 -8.65 1.78
N GLN A 107 2.58 -8.81 2.82
CA GLN A 107 3.03 -9.04 4.19
C GLN A 107 3.87 -10.31 4.30
N SER A 108 3.42 -11.40 3.68
CA SER A 108 4.15 -12.66 3.63
C SER A 108 5.49 -12.49 2.90
N ALA A 109 5.51 -11.76 1.79
CA ALA A 109 6.74 -11.50 1.04
C ALA A 109 7.75 -10.72 1.89
N TYR A 110 7.35 -9.66 2.58
CA TYR A 110 8.26 -8.91 3.44
C TYR A 110 8.76 -9.71 4.65
N ILE A 111 7.93 -10.56 5.27
CA ILE A 111 8.39 -11.49 6.33
C ILE A 111 9.49 -12.41 5.80
N GLN A 112 9.30 -12.97 4.60
CA GLN A 112 10.30 -13.83 3.99
C GLN A 112 11.59 -13.05 3.68
N VAL A 113 11.49 -11.82 3.17
CA VAL A 113 12.66 -10.96 2.95
C VAL A 113 13.38 -10.67 4.27
N ALA A 114 12.65 -10.40 5.35
CA ALA A 114 13.22 -10.17 6.68
C ALA A 114 14.00 -11.39 7.17
N SER A 115 13.44 -12.61 7.02
CA SER A 115 14.11 -13.86 7.40
C SER A 115 15.41 -14.13 6.62
N LEU A 116 15.53 -13.57 5.42
CA LEU A 116 16.70 -13.69 4.54
C LEU A 116 17.69 -12.51 4.70
N SER A 117 17.41 -11.58 5.61
CA SER A 117 18.16 -10.33 5.79
C SER A 117 18.99 -10.32 7.07
N LYS A 118 20.05 -9.49 7.10
CA LYS A 118 20.78 -9.18 8.33
C LYS A 118 19.89 -8.36 9.28
N ALA A 119 20.16 -8.42 10.58
CA ALA A 119 19.32 -7.84 11.64
C ALA A 119 18.76 -6.42 11.34
N ALA A 120 19.60 -5.46 10.96
CA ALA A 120 19.16 -4.10 10.67
C ALA A 120 18.17 -4.03 9.48
N SER A 121 18.45 -4.74 8.40
CA SER A 121 17.55 -4.78 7.24
C SER A 121 16.30 -5.64 7.51
N ALA A 122 16.41 -6.66 8.36
CA ALA A 122 15.28 -7.48 8.76
C ALA A 122 14.25 -6.66 9.56
N ALA A 123 14.70 -5.75 10.42
CA ALA A 123 13.82 -4.85 11.17
C ALA A 123 12.95 -3.99 10.24
N LEU A 124 13.54 -3.40 9.19
CA LEU A 124 12.80 -2.64 8.18
C LEU A 124 11.72 -3.48 7.49
N TYR A 125 12.07 -4.68 7.01
CA TYR A 125 11.08 -5.52 6.30
C TYR A 125 10.00 -6.09 7.23
N ASN A 126 10.32 -6.36 8.50
CA ASN A 126 9.31 -6.67 9.50
C ASN A 126 8.37 -5.48 9.73
N ALA A 127 8.90 -4.25 9.80
CA ALA A 127 8.08 -3.05 9.90
C ALA A 127 7.21 -2.84 8.64
N LEU A 128 7.74 -3.06 7.43
CA LEU A 128 6.96 -3.00 6.19
C LEU A 128 5.79 -3.99 6.18
N SER A 129 5.99 -5.20 6.72
CA SER A 129 4.92 -6.20 6.84
C SER A 129 3.90 -5.79 7.90
N TYR A 130 4.36 -5.36 9.08
CA TYR A 130 3.48 -4.98 10.18
C TYR A 130 2.66 -3.73 9.87
N ASP A 131 3.29 -2.68 9.34
CA ASP A 131 2.67 -1.39 9.01
C ASP A 131 2.12 -1.33 7.58
N PHE A 132 1.94 -2.48 6.92
CA PHE A 132 1.50 -2.56 5.52
C PHE A 132 0.20 -1.79 5.26
N ILE A 133 -0.78 -1.94 6.15
CA ILE A 133 -2.09 -1.26 6.03
C ILE A 133 -1.91 0.25 6.17
N SER A 134 -1.06 0.72 7.09
CA SER A 134 -0.75 2.14 7.26
C SER A 134 -0.11 2.72 5.99
N LEU A 135 0.86 2.01 5.41
CA LEU A 135 1.50 2.41 4.14
C LEU A 135 0.49 2.45 2.98
N MET A 136 -0.38 1.46 2.89
CA MET A 136 -1.47 1.41 1.91
C MET A 136 -2.42 2.62 2.06
N GLU A 137 -2.79 2.99 3.28
CA GLU A 137 -3.65 4.17 3.53
C GLU A 137 -2.98 5.49 3.15
N ILE A 138 -1.67 5.62 3.38
CA ILE A 138 -0.88 6.76 2.89
C ILE A 138 -0.93 6.82 1.37
N LEU A 139 -0.68 5.70 0.68
CA LEU A 139 -0.73 5.64 -0.78
C LEU A 139 -2.11 6.00 -1.34
N HIS A 140 -3.19 5.49 -0.73
CA HIS A 140 -4.55 5.89 -1.10
C HIS A 140 -4.79 7.39 -0.91
N THR A 141 -4.21 7.98 0.14
CA THR A 141 -4.33 9.40 0.43
C THR A 141 -3.60 10.26 -0.60
N ILE A 142 -2.38 9.87 -0.99
CA ILE A 142 -1.65 10.50 -2.09
C ILE A 142 -2.48 10.43 -3.38
N ARG A 143 -3.04 9.26 -3.71
CA ARG A 143 -3.88 9.08 -4.90
C ARG A 143 -5.09 10.02 -4.90
N GLY A 144 -5.72 10.21 -3.73
CA GLY A 144 -6.85 11.13 -3.57
C GLY A 144 -6.51 12.61 -3.66
N PHE A 145 -5.24 13.02 -3.57
CA PHE A 145 -4.84 14.41 -3.78
C PHE A 145 -4.86 14.83 -5.25
N SER A 146 -4.64 13.89 -6.18
CA SER A 146 -4.61 14.19 -7.60
C SER A 146 -6.01 14.45 -8.17
N ASP A 147 -6.98 13.59 -7.84
CA ASP A 147 -8.37 13.72 -8.29
C ASP A 147 -9.29 12.96 -7.31
N PRO A 148 -10.39 13.55 -6.79
CA PRO A 148 -11.41 12.84 -6.03
C PRO A 148 -11.99 11.60 -6.74
N ALA A 149 -12.03 11.58 -8.09
CA ALA A 149 -12.45 10.42 -8.86
C ALA A 149 -11.48 9.22 -8.74
N ASN A 150 -10.23 9.48 -8.32
CA ASN A 150 -9.22 8.48 -8.02
C ASN A 150 -9.26 8.03 -6.55
N ASP A 151 -10.30 8.31 -5.78
CA ASP A 151 -10.47 7.69 -4.46
C ASP A 151 -10.86 6.20 -4.59
N LEU A 152 -11.04 5.53 -3.45
CA LEU A 152 -11.60 4.18 -3.39
C LEU A 152 -13.07 4.19 -3.87
N THR A 153 -13.47 3.17 -4.63
CA THR A 153 -14.90 2.97 -4.92
C THR A 153 -15.64 2.55 -3.64
N PRO A 154 -16.96 2.79 -3.52
CA PRO A 154 -17.72 2.36 -2.35
C PRO A 154 -17.60 0.85 -2.05
N LEU A 155 -17.49 0.02 -3.10
CA LEU A 155 -17.29 -1.42 -2.96
C LEU A 155 -15.90 -1.75 -2.40
N GLN A 156 -14.84 -1.14 -2.94
CA GLN A 156 -13.47 -1.31 -2.43
C GLN A 156 -13.36 -0.82 -0.97
N ALA A 157 -14.01 0.29 -0.65
CA ALA A 157 -14.05 0.82 0.71
C ALA A 157 -14.81 -0.12 1.66
N LEU A 158 -15.93 -0.71 1.22
CA LEU A 158 -16.65 -1.70 2.02
C LEU A 158 -15.79 -2.93 2.31
N GLU A 159 -15.09 -3.43 1.31
CA GLU A 159 -14.17 -4.57 1.43
C GLU A 159 -13.06 -4.27 2.44
N LEU A 160 -12.33 -3.17 2.25
CA LEU A 160 -11.24 -2.77 3.15
C LEU A 160 -11.70 -2.48 4.59
N TRP A 161 -12.89 -1.91 4.77
CA TRP A 161 -13.45 -1.73 6.11
C TRP A 161 -13.82 -3.07 6.76
N THR A 162 -14.37 -3.99 5.98
CA THR A 162 -14.79 -5.30 6.49
C THR A 162 -13.59 -6.15 6.87
N ASP A 163 -12.61 -6.23 5.97
CA ASP A 163 -11.49 -7.18 6.06
C ASP A 163 -10.33 -6.64 6.93
N VAL A 164 -10.00 -5.34 6.85
CA VAL A 164 -8.82 -4.76 7.55
C VAL A 164 -9.10 -3.50 8.38
N LYS A 165 -10.38 -3.10 8.52
CA LYS A 165 -10.81 -1.94 9.34
C LYS A 165 -10.11 -0.63 8.97
N SER A 166 -9.84 -0.44 7.67
CA SER A 166 -9.18 0.77 7.18
C SER A 166 -9.95 2.06 7.55
N GLN A 167 -9.26 3.03 8.15
CA GLN A 167 -9.84 4.30 8.56
C GLN A 167 -10.20 5.16 7.35
N ARG A 168 -9.37 5.13 6.30
CA ARG A 168 -9.70 5.79 5.04
C ARG A 168 -10.96 5.20 4.42
N ALA A 169 -11.08 3.88 4.39
CA ALA A 169 -12.25 3.21 3.85
C ALA A 169 -13.53 3.63 4.58
N LEU A 170 -13.49 3.75 5.91
CA LEU A 170 -14.60 4.28 6.70
C LEU A 170 -14.96 5.73 6.32
N LYS A 171 -13.96 6.61 6.11
CA LYS A 171 -14.19 7.99 5.66
C LYS A 171 -14.89 8.02 4.30
N VAL A 172 -14.50 7.17 3.36
CA VAL A 172 -15.14 7.05 2.04
C VAL A 172 -16.58 6.57 2.16
N LEU A 173 -16.81 5.49 2.92
CA LEU A 173 -18.16 4.95 3.14
C LEU A 173 -19.10 6.01 3.72
N ARG A 174 -18.65 6.77 4.72
CA ARG A 174 -19.45 7.85 5.34
C ARG A 174 -19.85 8.95 4.37
N ARG A 175 -19.08 9.21 3.31
CA ARG A 175 -19.44 10.18 2.26
C ARG A 175 -20.55 9.66 1.35
N HIS A 176 -20.60 8.36 1.13
CA HIS A 176 -21.57 7.71 0.22
C HIS A 176 -22.83 7.21 0.93
N THR A 177 -22.80 7.01 2.25
CA THR A 177 -23.98 6.66 3.05
C THR A 177 -24.54 7.91 3.72
N SER A 178 -25.49 8.60 3.07
CA SER A 178 -26.22 9.73 3.70
C SER A 178 -27.20 9.29 4.80
N TYR A 179 -27.24 8.01 5.18
CA TYR A 179 -27.95 7.51 6.36
C TYR A 179 -27.07 6.55 7.17
N ALA A 180 -27.16 6.68 8.49
CA ALA A 180 -26.38 5.93 9.47
C ALA A 180 -26.64 4.40 9.38
N VAL A 181 -25.84 3.68 8.60
CA VAL A 181 -25.89 2.21 8.54
C VAL A 181 -24.72 1.54 9.27
N PHE A 182 -23.67 2.28 9.62
CA PHE A 182 -22.55 1.73 10.41
C PHE A 182 -22.66 2.06 11.90
N THR A 183 -23.77 1.68 12.53
CA THR A 183 -23.73 1.37 13.97
C THR A 183 -23.07 0.00 14.10
N GLY A 184 -21.84 -0.02 14.63
CA GLY A 184 -21.04 -1.21 14.76
C GLY A 184 -21.83 -2.39 15.31
N SER A 185 -21.87 -3.47 14.53
CA SER A 185 -22.40 -4.75 14.98
C SER A 185 -21.53 -5.27 16.12
N ARG A 186 -21.95 -4.98 17.36
CA ARG A 186 -21.72 -5.89 18.48
C ARG A 186 -22.51 -7.17 18.18
N LEU A 187 -21.95 -8.03 17.34
CA LEU A 187 -22.25 -9.45 17.39
C LEU A 187 -21.58 -9.96 18.67
N LYS A 188 -22.37 -9.96 19.76
CA LYS A 188 -22.03 -10.71 20.96
C LYS A 188 -22.20 -12.19 20.63
N HIS A 189 -21.19 -12.98 20.97
CA HIS A 189 -21.29 -14.41 21.24
C HIS A 189 -22.41 -14.69 22.24
#